data_AF-A0A833L681-F1
#
_entry.id   AF-A0A833L681-F1
#
_cell.length_a   1.000
_cell.length_b   1.000
_cell.length_c   1.000
_cell.angle_alpha   90.00
_cell.angle_beta   90.00
_cell.angle_gamma   90.00
#
_symmetry.space_group_name_H-M   'P 1'
#
loop_
_entity.id
_entity.type
_entity.pdbx_description
1 polymer ?
#
loop_
_entity_poly.entity_id
_entity_poly.type
_entity_poly.pdbx_seq_one_letter_code
_entity_poly.pdbx_strand_id
1 'polypeptide(L)' 'MTVQTAVAIAGGYAPRANRTYAELTRLTQDGMVTAAVPITTPVRPGDTIVIKERFF' A
#
# COMPACT_ATOMS: atom_id res chain seq x y z
N MET A 1 11.04 -3.64 4.49
CA MET A 1 9.73 -4.26 4.14
C MET A 1 9.06 -3.40 3.07
N THR A 2 8.49 -3.99 2.02
CA THR A 2 7.74 -3.29 0.96
C THR A 2 6.24 -3.50 1.11
N VAL A 3 5.43 -2.70 0.41
CA VAL A 3 3.97 -2.89 0.35
C VAL A 3 3.61 -4.31 -0.09
N GLN A 4 4.30 -4.83 -1.11
CA GLN A 4 4.12 -6.21 -1.58
C GLN A 4 4.35 -7.25 -0.46
N THR A 5 5.42 -7.10 0.33
CA THR A 5 5.67 -8.01 1.46
C THR A 5 4.64 -7.86 2.57
N ALA A 6 4.14 -6.64 2.83
CA ALA A 6 3.08 -6.40 3.82
C ALA A 6 1.77 -7.10 3.42
N VAL A 7 1.41 -7.04 2.13
CA VAL A 7 0.24 -7.76 1.60
C VAL A 7 0.44 -9.28 1.73
N ALA A 8 1.63 -9.80 1.44
CA ALA A 8 1.91 -11.24 1.61
C ALA A 8 1.73 -11.69 3.07
N ILE A 9 2.20 -10.89 4.03
CA ILE A 9 2.01 -11.14 5.47
C ILE A 9 0.51 -11.10 5.85
N ALA A 10 -0.26 -10.22 5.22
CA ALA A 10 -1.71 -10.07 5.46
C ALA A 10 -2.58 -11.17 4.80
N GLY A 11 -1.98 -12.20 4.19
CA GLY A 11 -2.70 -13.29 3.53
C GLY A 11 -2.81 -13.17 2.01
N GLY A 12 -2.12 -12.21 1.40
CA GLY A 12 -2.02 -12.05 -0.05
C GLY A 12 -3.10 -11.14 -0.65
N TYR A 13 -3.12 -11.08 -1.98
CA TYR A 13 -4.06 -10.24 -2.74
C TYR A 13 -5.41 -10.92 -2.92
N ALA A 14 -6.50 -10.18 -2.73
CA ALA A 14 -7.83 -10.60 -3.16
C ALA A 14 -7.89 -10.74 -4.72
N PRO A 15 -8.84 -11.51 -5.27
CA PRO A 15 -8.90 -11.79 -6.72
C PRO A 15 -8.95 -10.55 -7.63
N ARG A 16 -9.57 -9.45 -7.15
CA ARG A 16 -9.71 -8.19 -7.90
C ARG A 16 -8.79 -7.07 -7.41
N ALA A 17 -7.87 -7.35 -6.51
CA ALA A 17 -6.97 -6.35 -5.94
C ALA A 17 -5.96 -5.83 -6.99
N ASN A 18 -5.63 -4.54 -6.93
CA ASN A 18 -4.57 -3.97 -7.73
C ASN A 18 -3.19 -4.50 -7.29
N ARG A 19 -2.37 -4.94 -8.25
CA ARG A 19 -1.05 -5.53 -8.01
C ARG A 19 0.12 -4.64 -8.45
N THR A 20 -0.17 -3.41 -8.89
CA THR A 20 0.83 -2.47 -9.42
C THR A 20 1.03 -1.28 -8.50
N TYR A 21 -0.06 -0.78 -7.90
CA TYR A 21 -0.01 0.33 -6.96
C TYR A 21 -0.87 0.06 -5.72
N ALA A 22 -0.57 0.82 -4.66
CA ALA A 22 -1.33 0.90 -3.43
C ALA A 22 -1.51 2.36 -3.02
N GLU A 23 -2.54 2.66 -2.25
CA GLU A 23 -2.61 3.92 -1.51
C GLU A 23 -1.88 3.75 -0.19
N LEU A 24 -0.91 4.63 0.04
CA LEU A 24 -0.12 4.67 1.26
C LEU A 24 -0.41 5.98 1.99
N THR A 25 -0.93 5.88 3.21
CA THR A 25 -1.07 7.01 4.12
C THR A 25 0.07 6.96 5.14
N ARG A 26 0.80 8.07 5.26
CA ARG A 26 1.95 8.22 6.16
C ARG A 26 1.90 9.55 6.89
N LEU A 27 2.24 9.54 8.17
CA LEU A 27 2.50 10.77 8.92
C LEU A 27 3.89 11.31 8.56
N THR A 28 3.92 12.54 8.08
CA THR A 28 5.13 13.31 7.76
C THR A 28 5.22 14.54 8.66
N GLN A 29 6.30 15.33 8.55
CA GLN A 29 6.44 16.59 9.28
C GLN A 29 5.31 17.58 8.93
N ASP A 30 4.82 17.51 7.69
CA ASP A 30 3.75 18.38 7.18
C ASP A 30 2.34 17.80 7.43
N GLY A 31 2.24 16.71 8.19
CA GLY A 31 0.99 16.04 8.52
C GLY A 31 0.77 14.72 7.78
N MET A 32 -0.48 14.24 7.76
CA MET A 32 -0.85 12.98 7.09
C MET A 32 -0.91 13.18 5.57
N VAL A 33 -0.12 12.39 4.85
CA VAL A 33 -0.06 12.40 3.39
C VAL A 33 -0.53 11.05 2.88
N THR A 34 -1.45 11.07 1.91
CA THR A 34 -1.90 9.87 1.18
C THR A 34 -1.47 9.97 -0.27
N ALA A 35 -0.79 8.94 -0.78
CA ALA A 35 -0.34 8.89 -2.17
C ALA A 35 -0.49 7.50 -2.78
N ALA A 36 -0.71 7.44 -4.09
CA ALA A 36 -0.60 6.21 -4.86
C ALA A 36 0.89 5.91 -5.10
N VAL A 37 1.34 4.76 -4.65
CA VAL A 37 2.75 4.34 -4.72
C VAL A 37 2.88 2.95 -5.35
N PRO A 38 4.00 2.65 -6.04
CA PRO A 38 4.26 1.30 -6.53
C PRO A 38 4.27 0.27 -5.38
N ILE A 39 3.87 -0.98 -5.65
CA ILE A 39 3.89 -2.05 -4.63
C ILE A 39 5.30 -2.37 -4.09
N THR A 40 6.35 -1.94 -4.78
CA THR A 40 7.76 -2.06 -4.35
C THR A 40 8.17 -1.00 -3.32
N THR A 41 7.31 -0.03 -3.04
CA THR A 41 7.59 1.08 -2.11
C THR A 41 7.86 0.55 -0.70
N PRO A 42 8.91 1.03 -0.01
CA PRO A 42 9.20 0.64 1.36
C PRO A 42 8.17 1.19 2.34
N VAL A 43 7.72 0.32 3.24
CA VAL A 43 6.79 0.60 4.34
C VAL A 43 7.57 1.03 5.58
N ARG A 44 7.04 2.01 6.31
CA ARG A 44 7.55 2.54 7.57
C ARG A 44 6.55 2.26 8.70
N PRO A 45 6.99 2.22 9.97
CA PRO A 45 6.08 2.09 11.11
C PRO A 45 5.02 3.21 11.09
N GLY A 46 3.76 2.84 11.34
CA GLY A 46 2.63 3.77 11.33
C GLY A 46 2.02 4.03 9.95
N ASP A 47 2.57 3.45 8.88
CA ASP A 47 1.95 3.52 7.56
C ASP A 47 0.63 2.74 7.53
N THR A 48 -0.35 3.29 6.79
CA THR A 48 -1.59 2.58 6.43
C THR A 48 -1.59 2.30 4.94
N ILE A 49 -1.91 1.07 4.55
CA ILE A 49 -1.86 0.60 3.17
C ILE A 49 -3.28 0.18 2.76
N VAL A 50 -3.75 0.73 1.64
CA VAL A 50 -5.02 0.34 1.01
C VAL A 50 -4.76 -0.18 -0.39
N ILE A 51 -5.23 -1.39 -0.67
CA ILE A 51 -5.21 -1.96 -2.02
C ILE A 51 -6.59 -1.78 -2.64
N LYS A 52 -6.69 -0.89 -3.63
CA LYS A 52 -7.93 -0.67 -4.39
C LYS A 52 -8.21 -1.85 -5.32
N GLU A 53 -9.47 -1.99 -5.74
CA GLU A 53 -9.83 -2.89 -6.83
C GLU A 53 -9.20 -2.39 -8.15
N ARG A 54 -8.87 -3.33 -9.06
CA ARG A 54 -8.47 -2.98 -10.43
C ARG A 54 -9.72 -2.66 -11.26
N PHE A 55 -9.66 -1.64 -12.10
CA PHE A 55 -10.64 -1.44 -13.16
C PHE A 55 -10.43 -2.50 -14.25
N PHE A 56 -11.53 -2.99 -14.83
CA PHE A 56 -11.56 -4.10 -15.78
C PHE A 56 -11.20 -3.65 -17.20
#